data_AF-A0A0R0JKI6-F1
#
_entry.id   AF-A0A0R0JKI6-F1
#
_cell.length_a   1.000
_cell.length_b   1.000
_cell.length_c   1.000
_cell.angle_alpha   90.00
_cell.angle_beta   90.00
_cell.angle_gamma   90.00
#
_symmetry.space_group_name_H-M   'P 1'
#
loop_
_entity.id
_entity.type
_entity.pdbx_description
1 polymer ?
#
loop_
_entity_poly.entity_id
_entity_poly.type
_entity_poly.pdbx_seq_one_letter_code
_entity_poly.pdbx_strand_id
1 'polypeptide(L)'
;MADDQCQFITEGTSLTRPPGFVGEDYPYGKDKMKMYIKSTQYRIWLIITNGDIRIHRLEAGWIDDNLAIMELNTKARYTLTCAISKNEYNKICRLRTTKEIWDSLSINHEGTEDVRLRNVVTLTRHFESFTMKDEESVDDMFGRLQVLLKNLNAIG
;
A
#
# COMPACT_ATOMS: atom_id res chain seq x y z
N MET A 1 21.42 6.31 16.90
CA MET A 1 21.10 4.91 16.51
C MET A 1 19.60 4.78 16.60
N ALA A 2 18.90 4.86 15.46
CA ALA A 2 17.45 4.69 15.41
C ALA A 2 17.16 3.22 15.05
N ASP A 3 16.23 2.67 15.81
CA ASP A 3 15.77 1.29 15.89
C ASP A 3 15.32 0.73 14.53
N ASP A 4 15.97 -0.34 14.08
CA ASP A 4 15.59 -1.16 12.93
C ASP A 4 14.52 -2.15 13.41
N GLN A 5 13.24 -1.76 13.36
CA GLN A 5 12.15 -2.67 13.69
C GLN A 5 12.00 -3.72 12.59
N CYS A 6 12.64 -4.86 12.82
CA CYS A 6 12.43 -6.11 12.09
C CYS A 6 10.92 -6.43 11.97
N GLN A 7 10.36 -6.29 10.76
CA GLN A 7 9.01 -6.74 10.44
C GLN A 7 8.95 -8.27 10.53
N PHE A 8 8.22 -8.81 11.53
CA PHE A 8 8.00 -10.24 11.68
C PHE A 8 7.29 -10.83 10.44
N ILE A 9 8.02 -11.66 9.69
CA ILE A 9 7.43 -12.60 8.73
C ILE A 9 6.97 -13.80 9.56
N THR A 10 5.65 -14.01 9.68
CA THR A 10 5.12 -15.24 10.27
C THR A 10 5.60 -16.43 9.45
N GLU A 11 6.24 -17.41 10.08
CA GLU A 11 6.64 -18.67 9.43
C GLU A 11 5.42 -19.34 8.77
N GLY A 12 5.58 -19.82 7.53
CA GLY A 12 4.56 -20.63 6.84
C GLY A 12 3.69 -19.92 5.80
N THR A 13 3.96 -18.67 5.43
CA THR A 13 3.25 -18.05 4.29
C THR A 13 3.67 -18.71 2.96
N SER A 14 2.69 -19.09 2.14
CA SER A 14 2.93 -19.71 0.83
C SER A 14 3.87 -18.87 -0.03
N LEU A 15 4.95 -19.48 -0.55
CA LEU A 15 5.86 -18.86 -1.51
C LEU A 15 5.23 -18.72 -2.91
N THR A 16 4.10 -19.39 -3.16
CA THR A 16 3.48 -19.48 -4.49
C THR A 16 2.18 -18.70 -4.61
N ARG A 17 1.56 -18.31 -3.48
CA ARG A 17 0.32 -17.54 -3.45
C ARG A 17 0.56 -16.16 -2.81
N PRO A 18 0.04 -15.07 -3.39
CA PRO A 18 0.10 -13.76 -2.76
C PRO A 18 -0.57 -13.78 -1.37
N PRO A 19 -0.04 -13.04 -0.39
CA PRO A 19 -0.69 -12.88 0.90
C PRO A 19 -2.07 -12.23 0.71
N GLY A 20 -3.03 -12.63 1.55
CA GLY A 20 -4.33 -11.95 1.59
C GLY A 20 -4.16 -10.49 1.98
N PHE A 21 -4.77 -9.61 1.20
CA PHE A 21 -4.80 -8.18 1.44
C PHE A 21 -6.07 -7.84 2.20
N VAL A 22 -6.06 -8.12 3.50
CA VAL A 22 -7.18 -7.86 4.42
C VAL A 22 -6.96 -6.52 5.09
N GLY A 23 -7.94 -5.62 5.01
CA GLY A 23 -7.80 -4.20 5.39
C GLY A 23 -7.68 -3.90 6.89
N GLU A 24 -7.47 -4.90 7.75
CA GLU A 24 -7.28 -4.66 9.20
C GLU A 24 -5.92 -4.01 9.49
N ASP A 25 -4.89 -4.35 8.69
CA ASP A 25 -3.58 -3.70 8.71
C ASP A 25 -3.10 -3.50 7.26
N TYR A 26 -3.64 -2.45 6.63
CA TYR A 26 -3.31 -2.11 5.25
C TYR A 26 -1.81 -1.85 5.04
N PRO A 27 -1.10 -1.07 5.89
CA PRO A 27 0.35 -0.89 5.76
C PRO A 27 1.12 -2.20 5.77
N TYR A 28 0.86 -3.10 6.73
CA TYR A 28 1.49 -4.42 6.79
C TYR A 28 1.18 -5.25 5.54
N GLY A 29 -0.08 -5.29 5.12
CA GLY A 29 -0.52 -5.99 3.92
C GLY A 29 0.15 -5.48 2.64
N LYS A 30 0.32 -4.16 2.52
CA LYS A 30 0.96 -3.47 1.39
C LYS A 30 2.45 -3.81 1.30
N ASP A 31 3.16 -3.75 2.42
CA ASP A 31 4.58 -4.10 2.45
C ASP A 31 4.81 -5.57 2.16
N LYS A 32 4.01 -6.47 2.74
CA LYS A 32 4.10 -7.91 2.48
C LYS A 32 3.83 -8.24 1.02
N MET A 33 2.83 -7.59 0.41
CA MET A 33 2.53 -7.73 -1.02
C MET A 33 3.69 -7.25 -1.88
N LYS A 34 4.22 -6.06 -1.58
CA LYS A 34 5.40 -5.48 -2.25
C LYS A 34 6.61 -6.41 -2.18
N MET A 35 6.90 -6.97 -1.01
CA MET A 35 7.99 -7.93 -0.82
C MET A 35 7.77 -9.21 -1.63
N TYR A 36 6.58 -9.81 -1.56
CA TYR A 36 6.22 -11.02 -2.29
C TYR A 36 6.36 -10.86 -3.82
N ILE A 37 5.85 -9.75 -4.37
CA ILE A 37 5.90 -9.51 -5.82
C ILE A 37 7.35 -9.25 -6.26
N LYS A 38 8.10 -8.46 -5.48
CA LYS A 38 9.51 -8.17 -5.81
C LYS A 38 10.39 -9.42 -5.74
N SER A 39 10.15 -10.31 -4.78
CA SER A 39 10.95 -11.54 -4.62
C SER A 39 10.65 -12.57 -5.69
N THR A 40 9.40 -12.62 -6.19
CA THR A 40 9.00 -13.59 -7.21
C THR A 40 9.24 -13.07 -8.62
N GLN A 41 8.77 -11.87 -8.96
CA GLN A 41 8.77 -11.32 -10.31
C GLN A 41 8.84 -9.79 -10.29
N TYR A 42 10.04 -9.23 -10.17
CA TYR A 42 10.27 -7.78 -10.09
C TYR A 42 9.66 -6.98 -11.28
N ARG A 43 9.59 -7.57 -12.48
CA ARG A 43 8.92 -6.93 -13.64
C ARG A 43 7.44 -6.66 -13.39
N ILE A 44 6.75 -7.52 -12.65
CA ILE A 44 5.34 -7.30 -12.27
C ILE A 44 5.24 -6.10 -11.33
N TRP A 45 6.15 -5.95 -10.38
CA TRP A 45 6.18 -4.79 -9.48
C TRP A 45 6.32 -3.47 -10.26
N LEU A 46 7.17 -3.44 -11.29
CA LEU A 46 7.33 -2.27 -12.15
C LEU A 46 6.05 -1.92 -12.91
N ILE A 47 5.33 -2.92 -13.43
CA ILE A 47 4.02 -2.71 -14.10
C ILE A 47 2.99 -2.17 -13.11
N ILE A 48 2.92 -2.73 -11.90
CA ILE A 48 1.99 -2.27 -10.86
C ILE A 48 2.24 -0.79 -10.51
N THR A 49 3.50 -0.39 -10.37
CA THR A 49 3.85 0.96 -9.89
C THR A 49 3.89 2.02 -10.99
N ASN A 50 4.35 1.66 -12.18
CA ASN A 50 4.54 2.59 -13.30
C ASN A 50 3.39 2.54 -14.33
N GLY A 51 2.56 1.50 -14.28
CA GLY A 51 1.47 1.26 -15.23
C GLY A 51 1.83 0.19 -16.26
N ASP A 52 0.78 -0.26 -16.97
CA ASP A 52 0.89 -1.28 -18.01
C ASP A 52 1.81 -0.81 -19.13
N ILE A 53 2.65 -1.72 -19.63
CA ILE A 53 3.51 -1.45 -20.78
C ILE A 53 2.62 -1.33 -22.01
N ARG A 54 2.65 -0.17 -22.65
CA ARG A 54 1.79 0.12 -23.82
C ARG A 54 2.34 -0.54 -25.08
N ILE A 55 1.44 -1.15 -25.85
CA ILE A 55 1.72 -1.68 -27.18
C ILE A 55 1.03 -0.78 -28.19
N HIS A 56 1.80 -0.21 -29.10
CA HIS A 56 1.29 0.74 -30.10
C HIS A 56 0.78 0.06 -31.38
N ARG A 57 0.95 -1.26 -31.52
CA ARG A 57 0.51 -2.03 -32.67
C ARG A 57 -0.89 -2.62 -32.42
N LEU A 58 -1.73 -2.63 -33.45
CA LEU A 58 -3.01 -3.35 -33.42
C LEU A 58 -2.76 -4.85 -33.21
N GLU A 59 -3.67 -5.53 -32.51
CA GLU A 59 -3.59 -6.96 -32.19
C GLU A 59 -3.27 -7.84 -33.40
N ALA A 60 -3.86 -7.54 -34.57
CA ALA A 60 -3.61 -8.26 -35.82
C ALA A 60 -2.15 -8.26 -36.29
N GLY A 61 -1.33 -7.34 -35.77
CA GLY A 61 0.09 -7.26 -36.09
C GLY A 61 1.00 -7.73 -34.95
N TRP A 62 0.50 -8.22 -33.83
CA TRP A 62 1.37 -8.57 -32.72
C TRP A 62 2.39 -9.64 -33.10
N ILE A 63 3.63 -9.40 -32.69
CA ILE A 63 4.70 -10.40 -32.68
C ILE A 63 4.80 -11.02 -31.29
N ASP A 64 5.58 -12.09 -31.13
CA ASP A 64 5.74 -12.81 -29.86
C ASP A 64 6.09 -11.88 -28.67
N ASP A 65 6.93 -10.87 -28.90
CA ASP A 65 7.27 -9.86 -27.88
C ASP A 65 6.07 -9.04 -27.41
N ASN A 66 5.12 -8.73 -28.32
CA ASN A 66 3.90 -8.01 -27.96
C ASN A 66 2.98 -8.90 -27.12
N LEU A 67 2.86 -10.18 -27.47
CA LEU A 67 2.09 -11.13 -26.69
C LEU A 67 2.68 -11.29 -25.28
N ALA A 68 4.00 -11.45 -25.17
CA ALA A 68 4.70 -11.55 -23.88
C ALA A 68 4.48 -10.31 -23.00
N ILE A 69 4.42 -9.10 -23.58
CA ILE A 69 4.09 -7.87 -22.85
C ILE A 69 2.65 -7.91 -22.31
N MET A 70 1.69 -8.34 -23.13
CA MET A 70 0.29 -8.44 -22.70
C MET A 70 0.07 -9.48 -21.61
N GLU A 71 0.77 -10.62 -21.71
CA GLU A 71 0.77 -11.64 -20.67
C GLU A 71 1.33 -11.08 -19.36
N LEU A 72 2.41 -10.28 -19.41
CA LEU A 72 2.97 -9.63 -18.24
C LEU A 72 2.01 -8.60 -17.62
N ASN A 73 1.38 -7.74 -18.42
CA ASN A 73 0.37 -6.79 -17.95
C ASN A 73 -0.83 -7.52 -17.30
N THR A 74 -1.32 -8.58 -17.96
CA THR A 74 -2.43 -9.41 -17.47
C THR A 74 -2.06 -10.09 -16.16
N LYS A 75 -0.84 -10.64 -16.07
CA LYS A 75 -0.33 -11.28 -14.86
C LYS A 75 -0.20 -10.28 -13.71
N ALA A 76 0.26 -9.07 -13.98
CA ALA A 76 0.33 -8.01 -12.97
C ALA A 76 -1.04 -7.67 -12.39
N ARG A 77 -2.04 -7.47 -13.26
CA ARG A 77 -3.43 -7.25 -12.84
C ARG A 77 -3.98 -8.44 -12.04
N TYR A 78 -3.78 -9.66 -12.54
CA TYR A 78 -4.23 -10.88 -11.88
C TYR A 78 -3.63 -11.02 -10.48
N THR A 79 -2.30 -10.89 -10.35
CA THR A 79 -1.59 -10.95 -9.07
C THR A 79 -2.18 -10.00 -8.03
N LEU A 80 -2.51 -8.77 -8.43
CA LEU A 80 -3.10 -7.79 -7.52
C LEU A 80 -4.56 -8.14 -7.16
N THR A 81 -5.37 -8.51 -8.15
CA THR A 81 -6.80 -8.82 -7.93
C THR A 81 -7.03 -10.12 -7.14
N CYS A 82 -6.11 -11.08 -7.21
CA CYS A 82 -6.20 -12.33 -6.44
C CYS A 82 -5.93 -12.15 -4.94
N ALA A 83 -5.26 -11.06 -4.57
CA ALA A 83 -4.92 -10.78 -3.19
C ALA A 83 -6.02 -10.05 -2.43
N ILE A 84 -6.87 -9.30 -3.13
CA ILE A 84 -7.89 -8.46 -2.50
C ILE A 84 -9.21 -9.20 -2.30
N SER A 85 -9.98 -8.77 -1.31
CA SER A 85 -11.32 -9.32 -1.06
C SER A 85 -12.31 -8.96 -2.18
N LYS A 86 -13.39 -9.73 -2.32
CA LYS A 86 -14.50 -9.41 -3.26
C LYS A 86 -15.07 -8.01 -3.03
N ASN A 87 -15.13 -7.56 -1.78
CA ASN A 87 -15.63 -6.24 -1.42
C ASN A 87 -14.70 -5.12 -1.95
N GLU A 88 -13.39 -5.28 -1.77
CA GLU A 88 -12.40 -4.34 -2.31
C GLU A 88 -12.41 -4.36 -3.84
N TYR A 89 -12.49 -5.55 -4.45
CA TYR A 89 -12.57 -5.69 -5.90
C TYR A 89 -13.76 -4.91 -6.50
N ASN A 90 -14.93 -4.94 -5.86
CA ASN A 90 -16.10 -4.20 -6.35
C ASN A 90 -15.89 -2.68 -6.41
N LYS A 91 -15.02 -2.12 -5.55
CA LYS A 91 -14.69 -0.68 -5.55
C LYS A 91 -13.78 -0.28 -6.73
N ILE A 92 -12.93 -1.21 -7.17
CA ILE A 92 -11.89 -0.96 -8.18
C ILE A 92 -12.17 -1.60 -9.54
N CYS A 93 -13.24 -2.39 -9.69
CA CYS A 93 -13.45 -3.26 -10.86
C CYS A 93 -13.55 -2.50 -12.19
N ARG A 94 -13.90 -1.21 -12.15
CA ARG A 94 -14.01 -0.33 -13.33
C ARG A 94 -12.67 0.26 -13.78
N LEU A 95 -11.62 0.10 -12.99
CA LEU A 95 -10.28 0.60 -13.30
C LEU A 95 -9.61 -0.27 -14.37
N ARG A 96 -8.89 0.38 -15.27
CA ARG A 96 -8.39 -0.24 -16.52
C ARG A 96 -6.97 -0.73 -16.39
N THR A 97 -6.12 0.03 -15.70
CA THR A 97 -4.71 -0.31 -15.56
C THR A 97 -4.41 -0.91 -14.19
N THR A 98 -3.35 -1.71 -14.13
CA THR A 98 -2.88 -2.27 -12.85
C THR A 98 -2.48 -1.16 -11.86
N LYS A 99 -1.91 -0.07 -12.38
CA LYS A 99 -1.53 1.11 -11.59
C LYS A 99 -2.73 1.83 -10.96
N GLU A 100 -3.79 2.08 -11.72
CA GLU A 100 -5.01 2.69 -11.17
C GLU A 100 -5.56 1.87 -10.01
N ILE A 101 -5.56 0.54 -10.12
CA ILE A 101 -5.98 -0.35 -9.04
C ILE A 101 -5.09 -0.17 -7.81
N TRP A 102 -3.77 -0.22 -7.98
CA TRP A 102 -2.80 -0.09 -6.89
C TRP A 102 -2.90 1.26 -6.18
N ASP A 103 -2.98 2.35 -6.96
CA ASP A 103 -3.11 3.71 -6.44
C ASP A 103 -4.46 3.89 -5.74
N SER A 104 -5.56 3.35 -6.29
CA SER A 104 -6.88 3.39 -5.63
C SER A 104 -6.91 2.61 -4.32
N LEU A 105 -6.25 1.45 -4.24
CA LEU A 105 -6.11 0.73 -2.98
C LEU A 105 -5.36 1.58 -1.95
N SER A 106 -4.29 2.27 -2.34
CA SER A 106 -3.56 3.16 -1.43
C SER A 106 -4.45 4.30 -0.95
N ILE A 107 -5.14 4.97 -1.88
CA ILE A 107 -6.02 6.11 -1.56
C ILE A 107 -7.19 5.69 -0.66
N ASN A 108 -7.78 4.52 -0.89
CA ASN A 108 -8.94 4.06 -0.12
C ASN A 108 -8.62 3.76 1.35
N HIS A 109 -7.37 3.41 1.67
CA HIS A 109 -6.97 2.99 3.03
C HIS A 109 -6.06 4.01 3.73
N GLU A 110 -5.17 4.68 3.00
CA GLU A 110 -4.23 5.68 3.55
C GLU A 110 -4.71 7.14 3.33
N GLY A 111 -5.72 7.34 2.48
CA GLY A 111 -6.13 8.66 2.01
C GLY A 111 -5.30 9.14 0.82
N THR A 112 -5.63 10.33 0.31
CA THR A 112 -4.83 10.95 -0.75
C THR A 112 -3.51 11.48 -0.20
N GLU A 113 -2.53 11.70 -1.08
CA GLU A 113 -1.26 12.34 -0.71
C GLU A 113 -1.44 13.68 -0.01
N ASP A 114 -2.40 14.51 -0.45
CA ASP A 114 -2.72 15.78 0.21
C ASP A 114 -3.29 15.57 1.62
N VAL A 115 -4.20 14.59 1.81
CA VAL A 115 -4.73 14.24 3.14
C VAL A 115 -3.61 13.74 4.05
N ARG A 116 -2.74 12.87 3.55
CA ARG A 116 -1.59 12.33 4.30
C ARG A 116 -0.63 13.44 4.71
N LEU A 117 -0.25 14.32 3.79
CA LEU A 117 0.62 15.48 4.07
C LEU A 117 -0.01 16.44 5.08
N ARG A 118 -1.31 16.73 4.95
CA ARG A 118 -2.04 17.56 5.93
C ARG A 118 -2.07 16.92 7.31
N ASN A 119 -2.25 15.61 7.38
CA ASN A 119 -2.22 14.87 8.64
C ASN A 119 -0.83 14.96 9.29
N VAL A 120 0.26 14.76 8.54
CA VAL A 120 1.65 14.97 9.03
C VAL A 120 1.78 16.37 9.61
N VAL A 121 1.51 17.40 8.80
CA VAL A 121 1.69 18.80 9.22
C VAL A 121 0.85 19.12 10.47
N THR A 122 -0.38 18.63 10.54
CA THR A 122 -1.28 18.87 11.67
C THR A 122 -0.79 18.18 12.94
N LEU A 123 -0.36 16.92 12.84
CA LEU A 123 0.14 16.16 13.99
C LEU A 123 1.50 16.69 14.46
N THR A 124 2.39 17.07 13.54
CA THR A 124 3.66 17.75 13.88
C THR A 124 3.38 19.04 14.63
N ARG A 125 2.45 19.88 14.17
CA ARG A 125 2.05 21.11 14.90
C ARG A 125 1.48 20.80 16.28
N HIS A 126 0.61 19.80 16.39
CA HIS A 126 0.06 19.40 17.70
C HIS A 126 1.13 18.89 18.65
N PHE A 127 2.17 18.24 18.13
CA PHE A 127 3.32 17.78 18.90
C PHE A 127 4.21 18.93 19.34
N GLU A 128 4.53 19.85 18.43
CA GLU A 128 5.31 21.06 18.74
C GLU A 128 4.59 21.98 19.73
N SER A 129 3.26 22.05 19.67
CA SER A 129 2.44 22.83 20.61
C SER A 129 1.96 22.01 21.81
N PHE A 130 2.45 20.78 22.00
CA PHE A 130 1.95 19.90 23.04
C PHE A 130 2.37 20.43 24.42
N THR A 131 1.40 20.85 25.21
CA THR A 131 1.59 21.24 26.60
C THR A 131 0.61 20.50 27.50
N MET A 132 1.00 20.34 28.77
CA MET A 132 0.07 19.93 29.81
C MET A 132 -1.00 21.03 30.00
N LYS A 133 -2.26 20.64 30.23
CA LYS A 133 -3.37 21.54 30.56
C LYS A 133 -3.46 21.78 32.06
N ASP A 134 -4.04 22.91 32.48
CA ASP A 134 -4.09 23.30 33.91
C ASP A 134 -4.90 22.33 34.79
N GLU A 135 -5.91 21.67 34.22
CA GLU A 135 -6.85 20.79 34.94
C GLU A 135 -6.66 19.28 34.63
N GLU A 136 -5.65 18.90 33.85
CA GLU A 136 -5.41 17.49 33.52
C GLU A 136 -4.41 16.83 34.49
N SER A 137 -4.58 15.53 34.74
CA SER A 137 -3.58 14.78 35.51
C SER A 137 -2.36 14.45 34.65
N VAL A 138 -1.24 14.05 35.28
CA VAL A 138 -0.05 13.58 34.56
C VAL A 138 -0.35 12.34 33.72
N ASP A 139 -1.21 11.44 34.22
CA ASP A 139 -1.62 10.24 33.51
C ASP A 139 -2.47 10.59 32.26
N ASP A 140 -3.36 11.57 32.38
CA ASP A 140 -4.15 12.06 31.24
C ASP A 140 -3.25 12.68 30.17
N MET A 141 -2.30 13.54 30.58
CA MET A 141 -1.33 14.14 29.68
C MET A 141 -0.51 13.08 28.95
N PHE A 142 0.01 12.09 29.68
CA PHE A 142 0.79 11.00 29.11
C PHE A 142 -0.03 10.18 28.12
N GLY A 143 -1.30 9.88 28.45
CA GLY A 143 -2.23 9.23 27.53
C GLY A 143 -2.43 10.02 26.24
N ARG A 144 -2.60 11.35 26.31
CA ARG A 144 -2.70 12.22 25.11
C ARG A 144 -1.41 12.18 24.28
N LEU A 145 -0.25 12.23 24.93
CA LEU A 145 1.04 12.17 24.26
C LEU A 145 1.24 10.82 23.54
N GLN A 146 0.86 9.71 24.17
CA GLN A 146 0.92 8.37 23.55
C GLN A 146 0.04 8.27 22.30
N VAL A 147 -1.18 8.83 22.35
CA VAL A 147 -2.06 8.88 21.18
C VAL A 147 -1.43 9.70 20.06
N LEU A 148 -0.84 10.85 20.39
CA LEU A 148 -0.16 11.70 19.41
C LEU A 148 1.05 11.03 18.77
N LEU A 149 1.90 10.38 19.58
CA LEU A 149 3.06 9.61 19.10
C LEU A 149 2.64 8.40 18.26
N LYS A 150 1.58 7.69 18.65
CA LYS A 150 1.02 6.58 17.86
C LYS A 150 0.55 7.07 16.49
N ASN A 151 -0.14 8.21 16.43
CA ASN A 151 -0.62 8.77 15.17
C ASN A 151 0.53 9.28 14.29
N LEU A 152 1.59 9.85 14.88
CA LEU A 152 2.80 10.24 14.14
C LEU A 152 3.53 9.02 13.56
N ASN A 153 3.71 7.97 14.36
CA ASN A 153 4.35 6.73 13.92
C ASN A 153 3.55 6.01 12.83
N ALA A 154 2.22 6.14 12.80
CA ALA A 154 1.39 5.52 11.78
C ALA A 154 1.52 6.18 10.39
N ILE A 155 2.20 7.34 10.29
CA ILE A 155 2.37 8.06 9.00
C ILE A 155 3.76 7.85 8.39
N GLY A 156 4.73 7.35 9.16
CA GLY A 156 6.08 7.01 8.71
C GLY A 156 6.21 5.54 8.36
#